data_AF-A0A0Q4Y1K4-F1
#
_entry.id   AF-A0A0Q4Y1K4-F1
#
_cell.length_a   1.000
_cell.length_b   1.000
_cell.length_c   1.000
_cell.angle_alpha   90.00
_cell.angle_beta   90.00
_cell.angle_gamma   90.00
#
_symmetry.space_group_name_H-M   'P 1'
#
loop_
_entity.id
_entity.type
_entity.pdbx_description
1 polymer ?
#
loop_
_entity_poly.entity_id
_entity_poly.type
_entity_poly.pdbx_seq_one_letter_code
_entity_poly.pdbx_strand_id
1 'polypeptide(L)' 'MLSPTQWPEPAMDAARCPLCGAENGCAAQAARDGLVAAAVHDCWCMVTDIAPGVLERIPAAQRGRACVCAQCARG' A
#
# COMPACT_ATOMS: atom_id res chain seq x y z
N MET A 1 25.21 -6.67 -9.52
CA MET A 1 24.52 -5.52 -8.91
C MET A 1 23.16 -5.37 -9.57
N LEU A 2 22.22 -6.27 -9.28
CA LEU A 2 20.87 -6.28 -9.88
C LEU A 2 19.85 -6.36 -8.73
N SER A 3 18.87 -5.46 -8.80
CA SER A 3 17.95 -5.00 -7.75
C SER A 3 17.14 -6.08 -7.03
N PRO A 4 16.87 -5.92 -5.72
CA PRO A 4 15.78 -6.63 -5.09
C PRO A 4 14.45 -6.00 -5.55
N THR A 5 13.52 -6.82 -6.02
CA THR A 5 12.13 -6.45 -6.38
C THR A 5 11.90 -6.00 -7.83
N GLN A 6 11.89 -6.94 -8.77
CA GLN A 6 11.10 -6.78 -10.00
C GLN A 6 10.27 -8.03 -10.25
N TRP A 7 8.97 -7.95 -9.98
CA TRP A 7 7.99 -8.96 -10.39
C TRP A 7 7.25 -8.42 -11.64
N PRO A 8 7.34 -9.09 -12.80
CA PRO A 8 6.70 -8.63 -14.02
C PRO A 8 5.22 -9.04 -14.06
N GLU A 9 4.38 -8.28 -13.36
CA GLU A 9 2.91 -8.23 -13.54
C GLU A 9 2.55 -6.75 -13.78
N PRO A 10 1.50 -6.43 -14.56
CA PRO A 10 1.29 -5.09 -15.12
C PRO A 10 1.37 -4.02 -14.03
N ALA A 11 2.51 -3.31 -14.02
CA ALA A 11 2.90 -2.16 -13.21
C ALA A 11 2.11 -1.99 -11.89
N MET A 12 2.14 -3.02 -11.04
CA MET A 12 1.57 -2.93 -9.70
C MET A 12 2.56 -2.23 -8.78
N ASP A 13 2.43 -0.90 -8.68
CA ASP A 13 3.24 -0.11 -7.74
C ASP A 13 2.68 -0.26 -6.32
N ALA A 14 3.39 -1.03 -5.49
CA ALA A 14 3.02 -1.30 -4.10
C ALA A 14 3.04 -0.04 -3.21
N ALA A 15 3.67 1.06 -3.65
CA ALA A 15 3.63 2.35 -2.97
C ALA A 15 2.39 3.19 -3.35
N ARG A 16 1.57 2.72 -4.30
CA ARG A 16 0.40 3.43 -4.82
C ARG A 16 -0.90 2.82 -4.32
N CYS A 17 -1.89 3.68 -4.11
CA CYS A 17 -3.24 3.30 -3.74
C CYS A 17 -3.93 2.62 -4.94
N PRO A 18 -4.45 1.40 -4.79
CA PRO A 18 -5.09 0.67 -5.88
C PRO A 18 -6.43 1.27 -6.32
N LEU A 19 -6.98 2.21 -5.54
CA LEU A 19 -8.27 2.85 -5.82
C LEU A 19 -8.14 4.19 -6.56
N CYS A 20 -7.07 4.95 -6.28
CA CYS A 20 -6.91 6.30 -6.82
C CYS A 20 -5.54 6.60 -7.44
N GLY A 21 -4.55 5.71 -7.32
CA GLY A 21 -3.20 5.91 -7.84
C GLY A 21 -2.35 6.95 -7.09
N ALA A 22 -2.84 7.55 -5.99
CA ALA A 22 -2.02 8.38 -5.11
C ALA A 22 -1.05 7.52 -4.28
N GLU A 23 -0.06 8.12 -3.62
CA GLU A 23 0.78 7.40 -2.66
C GLU A 23 -0.08 6.83 -1.51
N ASN A 24 0.20 5.61 -1.10
CA ASN A 24 -0.55 4.94 -0.03
C ASN A 24 0.04 5.16 1.38
N GLY A 25 1.28 5.64 1.47
CA GLY A 25 1.96 5.87 2.75
C GLY A 25 2.24 4.59 3.55
N CYS A 26 2.42 3.46 2.88
CA CYS A 26 2.68 2.18 3.54
C CYS A 26 4.09 2.13 4.15
N ALA A 27 4.18 2.10 5.49
CA ALA A 27 5.46 1.99 6.20
C ALA A 27 6.22 0.69 5.86
N ALA A 28 5.50 -0.42 5.66
CA ALA A 28 6.11 -1.70 5.28
C ALA A 28 6.80 -1.61 3.91
N GLN A 29 6.15 -0.97 2.94
CA GLN A 29 6.72 -0.77 1.60
C GLN A 29 7.91 0.20 1.66
N ALA A 30 7.74 1.34 2.34
CA ALA A 30 8.82 2.31 2.51
C ALA A 30 10.06 1.71 3.22
N ALA A 31 9.87 0.78 4.16
CA ALA A 31 10.96 0.03 4.78
C ALA A 31 11.63 -0.97 3.84
N ARG A 32 10.86 -1.67 2.99
CA ARG A 32 11.42 -2.54 1.92
C ARG A 32 12.27 -1.74 0.93
N ASP A 33 11.85 -0.52 0.62
CA ASP A 33 12.55 0.38 -0.29
C ASP A 33 13.73 1.12 0.37
N GLY A 34 13.97 0.89 1.67
CA GLY A 34 15.06 1.52 2.42
C GLY A 34 14.86 3.02 2.68
N LEU A 35 13.64 3.54 2.50
CA LEU A 35 13.31 4.95 2.71
C LEU A 35 13.16 5.30 4.18
N VAL A 36 12.69 4.36 5.00
CA VAL A 36 12.49 4.52 6.44
C VAL A 36 12.78 3.22 7.19
N ALA A 37 13.29 3.31 8.41
CA ALA A 37 13.37 2.17 9.33
C ALA A 37 12.08 2.03 10.17
N ALA A 38 10.92 2.33 9.57
CA ALA A 38 9.64 2.35 10.27
C ALA A 38 9.07 0.94 10.38
N ALA A 39 8.60 0.59 11.57
CA ALA A 39 7.90 -0.66 11.78
C ALA A 39 6.47 -0.57 11.24
N VAL A 40 5.92 -1.69 10.77
CA VAL A 40 4.56 -1.75 10.18
C VAL A 40 3.49 -1.27 11.18
N HIS A 41 3.74 -1.44 12.49
CA HIS A 41 2.83 -0.98 13.55
C HIS A 41 2.68 0.54 13.61
N ASP A 42 3.65 1.31 13.09
CA ASP A 42 3.59 2.77 13.05
C ASP A 42 2.91 3.30 11.78
N CYS A 43 2.46 2.41 10.89
CA CYS A 43 1.73 2.83 9.69
C CYS A 43 0.40 3.47 10.09
N TRP A 44 0.04 4.59 9.46
CA TRP A 44 -1.21 5.31 9.72
C TRP A 44 -2.46 4.41 9.66
N CYS A 45 -2.42 3.34 8.84
CA CYS A 45 -3.52 2.40 8.69
C CYS A 45 -3.77 1.53 9.93
N MET A 46 -2.78 1.40 10.82
CA MET A 46 -2.91 0.66 12.08
C MET A 46 -3.61 1.46 13.17
N VAL A 47 -3.71 2.78 13.01
CA VAL A 47 -4.27 3.72 14.00
C VAL A 47 -5.53 4.44 13.50
N THR A 48 -6.07 4.03 12.35
CA THR A 48 -7.28 4.61 11.78
C THR A 48 -8.27 3.54 11.39
N ASP A 49 -9.56 3.83 11.59
CA ASP A 49 -10.63 2.98 11.08
C ASP A 49 -10.72 3.09 9.55
N ILE A 50 -10.64 1.94 8.89
CA ILE A 50 -10.90 1.83 7.45
C ILE A 50 -12.41 1.60 7.29
N ALA A 51 -13.06 2.47 6.51
CA ALA A 51 -14.48 2.39 6.25
C ALA A 51 -14.86 1.01 5.66
N PRO A 52 -16.02 0.46 6.06
CA PRO A 52 -16.49 -0.83 5.54
C PRO A 52 -16.67 -0.76 4.02
N GLY A 53 -16.36 -1.83 3.30
CA GLY A 53 -16.46 -1.84 1.84
C GLY A 53 -15.24 -1.32 1.10
N VAL A 54 -14.32 -0.59 1.76
CA VAL A 54 -13.13 -0.03 1.09
C VAL A 54 -12.25 -1.14 0.50
N LEU A 55 -12.02 -2.21 1.26
CA LEU A 55 -11.15 -3.31 0.85
C LEU A 55 -11.77 -4.15 -0.27
N GLU A 56 -13.10 -4.26 -0.28
CA GLU A 56 -13.85 -4.94 -1.34
C GLU A 56 -13.76 -4.21 -2.68
N ARG A 57 -13.63 -2.88 -2.66
CA ARG A 57 -13.41 -2.07 -3.88
C ARG A 57 -12.01 -2.24 -4.47
N ILE A 58 -11.04 -2.77 -3.71
CA ILE A 58 -9.69 -3.02 -4.22
C ILE A 58 -9.79 -4.10 -5.32
N PRO A 59 -9.22 -3.88 -6.51
CA PRO A 59 -9.24 -4.89 -7.56
C PRO A 59 -8.54 -6.16 -7.08
N ALA A 60 -9.11 -7.33 -7.40
CA ALA A 60 -8.68 -8.61 -6.82
C ALA A 60 -7.18 -8.88 -6.98
N ALA A 61 -6.59 -8.49 -8.11
CA ALA A 61 -5.16 -8.64 -8.39
C ALA A 61 -4.25 -7.82 -7.46
N GLN A 62 -4.77 -6.78 -6.79
CA GLN A 62 -4.02 -5.83 -5.96
C GLN A 62 -4.28 -6.03 -4.45
N ARG A 63 -5.26 -6.87 -4.08
CA ARG A 63 -5.57 -7.19 -2.68
C ARG A 63 -4.39 -7.89 -2.02
N GLY A 64 -4.04 -7.45 -0.81
CA GLY A 64 -2.88 -7.98 -0.06
C GLY A 64 -1.52 -7.61 -0.65
N ARG A 65 -1.47 -6.80 -1.73
CA ARG A 65 -0.24 -6.39 -2.43
C ARG A 65 0.04 -4.90 -2.29
N ALA A 66 -1.00 -4.06 -2.27
CA ALA A 66 -0.89 -2.62 -2.07
C ALA A 66 -1.89 -2.14 -1.00
N CYS A 67 -1.48 -1.19 -0.16
CA CYS A 67 -2.38 -0.53 0.78
C CYS A 67 -3.23 0.53 0.07
N VAL A 68 -4.44 0.78 0.56
CA VAL A 68 -5.20 2.00 0.22
C VAL A 68 -4.56 3.21 0.87
N CYS A 69 -4.76 4.42 0.36
CA CYS A 69 -4.32 5.65 1.04
C CYS A 69 -5.30 6.11 2.12
N ALA A 70 -4.86 7.00 3.01
CA ALA A 70 -5.67 7.54 4.11
C ALA A 70 -6.98 8.21 3.64
N GLN A 71 -7.00 8.79 2.44
CA GLN A 71 -8.22 9.38 1.90
C GLN A 71 -9.21 8.30 1.46
N CYS A 72 -8.78 7.32 0.67
CA CYS A 72 -9.66 6.24 0.22
C CYS A 72 -10.09 5.30 1.34
N ALA A 73 -9.30 5.21 2.42
CA ALA A 73 -9.65 4.48 3.63
C ALA A 73 -10.92 5.01 4.31
N ARG A 74 -11.31 6.26 4.07
CA ARG A 74 -12.45 6.90 4.76
C ARG A 74 -13.80 6.68 4.08
N GLY A 75 -13.84 5.99 2.93
CA GLY A 75 -15.07 5.70 2.18
C GLY A 75 -15.18 6.50 0.90
#